data_AF-A0A7J3X9Z4-F1
#
_entry.id   AF-A0A7J3X9Z4-F1
#
_cell.length_a   1.000
_cell.length_b   1.000
_cell.length_c   1.000
_cell.angle_alpha   90.00
_cell.angle_beta   90.00
_cell.angle_gamma   90.00
#
_symmetry.space_group_name_H-M   'P 1'
#
loop_
_entity.id
_entity.type
_entity.pdbx_description
1 polymer ?
#
loop_
_entity_poly.entity_id
_entity_poly.type
_entity_poly.pdbx_seq_one_letter_code
_entity_poly.pdbx_strand_id
1 'polypeptide(L)'
;MGSDEEFYELYGEYVSLRELGICTAVSTALAMLFFYIAPRIAELVGVVAGGLSITLGAVGATVGFVVSLFLAKVKREVKEV
;
A
#
# COMPACT_ATOMS: atom_id res chain seq x y z
N MET A 1 -14.46 19.16 17.63
CA MET A 1 -13.68 17.93 17.85
C MET A 1 -12.46 18.02 16.95
N GLY A 2 -11.42 18.74 17.41
CA GLY A 2 -10.15 18.80 16.70
C GLY A 2 -9.43 17.49 16.96
N SER A 3 -9.33 16.65 15.94
CA SER A 3 -8.35 15.57 15.97
C SER A 3 -6.98 16.23 15.76
N ASP A 4 -6.15 16.25 16.79
CA ASP A 4 -4.73 16.53 16.64
C ASP A 4 -4.18 15.50 15.65
N GLU A 5 -4.06 15.92 14.39
CA GLU A 5 -3.58 15.08 13.30
C GLU A 5 -2.08 14.91 13.53
N GLU A 6 -1.66 13.73 14.01
CA GLU A 6 -0.24 13.45 14.27
C GLU A 6 0.52 13.37 12.94
N PHE A 7 1.35 14.39 12.70
CA PHE A 7 2.25 14.47 11.56
C PHE A 7 3.63 13.95 11.96
N TYR A 8 4.17 13.06 11.12
CA TYR A 8 5.51 12.52 11.26
C TYR A 8 6.42 13.11 10.18
N GLU A 9 7.59 13.56 10.59
CA GLU A 9 8.60 14.02 9.65
C GLU A 9 9.29 12.81 9.01
N LEU A 10 9.11 12.67 7.69
CA LEU A 10 9.68 11.65 6.85
C LEU A 10 10.41 12.34 5.70
N TYR A 11 11.73 12.22 5.67
CA TYR A 11 12.58 12.81 4.61
C TYR A 11 12.39 14.34 4.43
N GLY A 12 12.13 15.07 5.53
CA GLY A 12 11.88 16.51 5.49
C GLY A 12 10.47 16.91 5.02
N GLU A 13 9.58 15.94 4.81
CA GLU A 13 8.15 16.18 4.58
C GLU A 13 7.33 15.74 5.80
N TYR A 14 6.30 16.51 6.16
CA TYR A 14 5.35 16.14 7.20
C TYR A 14 4.23 15.29 6.59
N VAL A 15 4.14 14.03 7.03
CA VAL A 15 3.14 13.08 6.55
C VAL A 15 2.24 12.69 7.71
N SER A 16 0.92 12.70 7.53
CA SER A 16 0.02 12.27 8.60
C SER A 16 0.02 10.76 8.75
N LEU A 17 0.02 10.29 10.01
CA LEU A 17 0.00 8.86 10.32
C LEU A 17 -1.24 8.17 9.73
N ARG A 18 -2.36 8.89 9.68
CA ARG A 18 -3.61 8.41 9.10
C ARG A 18 -3.45 8.06 7.62
N GLU A 19 -2.82 8.92 6.84
CA GLU A 19 -2.64 8.70 5.40
C GLU A 19 -1.64 7.58 5.15
N LEU A 20 -0.56 7.49 5.94
CA LEU A 20 0.36 6.34 5.92
C LEU A 20 -0.36 5.02 6.25
N GLY A 21 -1.25 5.04 7.23
CA GLY A 21 -2.09 3.91 7.61
C GLY A 21 -3.00 3.47 6.46
N ILE A 22 -3.66 4.41 5.77
CA ILE A 22 -4.49 4.13 4.59
C ILE A 22 -3.64 3.53 3.48
N CYS A 23 -2.49 4.12 3.16
CA CYS A 23 -1.58 3.59 2.13
C CYS A 23 -1.12 2.17 2.42
N THR A 24 -0.73 1.92 3.68
CA THR A 24 -0.29 0.60 4.14
C THR A 24 -1.42 -0.42 4.07
N ALA A 25 -2.63 -0.04 4.51
CA ALA A 25 -3.80 -0.91 4.50
C ALA A 25 -4.21 -1.29 3.07
N VAL A 26 -4.28 -0.32 2.16
CA VAL A 26 -4.65 -0.56 0.75
C VAL A 26 -3.60 -1.44 0.07
N SER A 27 -2.31 -1.13 0.26
CA SER A 27 -1.21 -1.92 -0.31
C SER A 27 -1.23 -3.36 0.20
N THR A 28 -1.42 -3.56 1.51
CA THR A 28 -1.49 -4.89 2.13
C THR A 28 -2.71 -5.66 1.66
N ALA A 29 -3.88 -5.02 1.56
CA ALA A 29 -5.11 -5.66 1.09
C ALA A 29 -4.97 -6.19 -0.33
N LEU A 30 -4.40 -5.39 -1.25
CA LEU A 30 -4.20 -5.82 -2.63
C LEU A 30 -3.08 -6.87 -2.76
N ALA A 31 -2.02 -6.77 -1.95
CA ALA A 31 -0.98 -7.80 -1.89
C ALA A 31 -1.56 -9.16 -1.48
N MET A 32 -2.37 -9.18 -0.41
CA MET A 32 -3.03 -10.40 0.07
C MET A 32 -4.01 -10.94 -0.96
N LEU A 33 -4.82 -10.07 -1.58
CA LEU A 33 -5.75 -10.47 -2.63
C LEU A 33 -5.03 -11.21 -3.76
N PHE A 34 -3.92 -10.65 -4.26
CA PHE A 34 -3.16 -11.25 -5.35
C PHE A 34 -2.44 -12.52 -4.92
N PHE A 35 -1.90 -12.55 -3.70
CA PHE A 35 -1.27 -13.74 -3.12
C PHE A 35 -2.24 -14.94 -3.07
N TYR A 36 -3.51 -14.70 -2.69
CA TYR A 36 -4.53 -15.76 -2.62
C TYR A 36 -5.15 -16.13 -3.98
N ILE A 37 -5.16 -15.21 -4.95
CA ILE A 37 -5.61 -15.50 -6.32
C ILE A 37 -4.54 -16.28 -7.10
N ALA A 38 -3.26 -16.07 -6.77
CA ALA A 38 -2.14 -16.66 -7.49
C ALA A 38 -2.16 -18.19 -7.63
N PRO A 39 -2.55 -19.02 -6.64
CA PRO A 39 -2.67 -20.47 -6.84
C PRO A 39 -3.69 -20.84 -7.91
N ARG A 40 -4.81 -20.11 -8.02
CA ARG A 40 -5.80 -20.34 -9.09
C ARG A 40 -5.26 -19.99 -10.46
N ILE A 41 -4.46 -18.92 -10.55
CA ILE A 41 -3.75 -18.58 -11.80
C ILE A 41 -2.70 -19.65 -12.12
N ALA A 42 -1.97 -20.14 -11.11
CA ALA A 42 -0.98 -21.18 -11.26
C ALA A 42 -1.57 -22.48 -11.80
N GLU A 43 -2.75 -22.88 -11.29
CA GLU A 43 -3.53 -24.03 -11.79
C GLU A 43 -3.94 -23.87 -13.26
N LEU A 44 -4.36 -22.67 -13.66
CA LEU A 44 -4.77 -22.39 -15.06
C LEU A 44 -3.59 -22.42 -16.04
N VAL A 45 -2.40 -22.00 -15.61
CA VAL A 45 -1.20 -21.91 -16.46
C VAL A 45 -0.30 -23.15 -16.32
N GLY A 46 -0.61 -24.05 -15.38
CA GLY A 46 0.16 -25.29 -15.15
C GLY A 46 1.54 -25.06 -14.52
N VAL A 47 1.68 -24.04 -13.66
CA VAL A 47 2.94 -23.67 -13.00
C VAL A 47 2.90 -23.88 -11.49
N VAL A 48 4.07 -23.89 -10.85
CA VAL A 48 4.20 -24.04 -9.39
C VAL A 48 3.70 -22.78 -8.68
N ALA A 49 2.69 -22.94 -7.81
CA ALA A 49 2.02 -21.83 -7.13
C ALA A 49 2.93 -21.03 -6.18
N GLY A 50 3.88 -21.68 -5.51
CA GLY A 50 4.66 -21.04 -4.43
C GLY A 50 5.40 -19.76 -4.85
N GLY A 51 6.23 -19.84 -5.90
CA GLY A 51 6.96 -18.67 -6.41
C GLY A 51 6.01 -17.61 -7.00
N LEU A 52 4.98 -18.07 -7.72
CA LEU A 52 4.01 -17.18 -8.36
C LEU A 52 3.20 -16.38 -7.33
N SER A 53 2.81 -16.98 -6.20
CA SER A 53 2.09 -16.30 -5.12
C SER A 53 2.89 -15.17 -4.51
N ILE A 54 4.19 -15.37 -4.28
CA ILE A 54 5.05 -14.31 -3.73
C ILE A 54 5.19 -13.17 -4.74
N THR A 55 5.47 -13.48 -6.00
CA THR A 55 5.60 -12.48 -7.06
C THR A 55 4.30 -11.70 -7.27
N LEU A 56 3.16 -12.38 -7.37
CA LEU A 56 1.86 -11.73 -7.52
C LEU A 56 1.46 -10.93 -6.28
N GLY A 57 1.82 -11.39 -5.07
CA GLY A 57 1.66 -10.60 -3.86
C GLY A 57 2.44 -9.29 -3.90
N ALA A 58 3.70 -9.31 -4.35
CA ALA A 58 4.49 -8.10 -4.54
C ALA A 58 3.89 -7.17 -5.61
N VAL A 59 3.41 -7.73 -6.72
CA VAL A 59 2.69 -6.96 -7.76
C VAL A 59 1.43 -6.33 -7.18
N GLY A 60 0.65 -7.07 -6.39
CA GLY A 60 -0.53 -6.57 -5.70
C GLY A 60 -0.20 -5.42 -4.75
N ALA A 61 0.90 -5.51 -4.00
CA ALA A 61 1.38 -4.43 -3.14
C ALA A 61 1.72 -3.17 -3.95
N THR A 62 2.40 -3.31 -5.10
CA THR A 62 2.74 -2.19 -5.97
C THR A 62 1.49 -1.52 -6.55
N VAL A 63 0.51 -2.30 -7.02
CA VAL A 63 -0.76 -1.76 -7.50
C VAL A 63 -1.50 -1.05 -6.37
N GLY A 64 -1.53 -1.64 -5.16
CA GLY A 64 -2.16 -1.01 -3.99
C GLY A 64 -1.47 0.28 -3.56
N PHE A 65 -0.15 0.36 -3.68
CA PHE A 65 0.58 1.61 -3.46
C PHE A 65 0.16 2.68 -4.48
N VAL A 66 0.13 2.36 -5.78
CA VAL A 66 -0.32 3.31 -6.82
C VAL A 66 -1.75 3.77 -6.57
N VAL A 67 -2.67 2.87 -6.22
CA VAL A 67 -4.06 3.21 -5.87
C VAL A 67 -4.10 4.11 -4.65
N SER A 68 -3.26 3.84 -3.65
CA SER A 68 -3.22 4.67 -2.45
C SER A 68 -2.77 6.10 -2.70
N LEU A 69 -1.95 6.37 -3.72
CA LEU A 69 -1.56 7.74 -4.08
C LEU A 69 -2.75 8.62 -4.46
N PHE A 70 -3.82 8.02 -5.02
CA PHE A 70 -5.04 8.76 -5.35
C PHE A 70 -5.98 8.94 -4.15
N LEU A 71 -5.85 8.08 -3.14
CA LEU A 71 -6.64 8.14 -1.91
C LEU A 71 -5.99 9.04 -0.88
N ALA A 72 -4.65 9.07 -0.87
CA ALA A 72 -3.89 9.76 0.14
C ALA A 72 -3.90 11.27 -0.11
N LYS A 73 -4.41 12.02 0.85
CA LYS A 73 -4.31 13.48 0.82
C LYS A 73 -3.03 13.90 1.52
N VAL A 74 -1.95 14.08 0.76
CA VAL A 74 -0.70 14.62 1.29
C VAL A 74 -0.92 16.08 1.69
N LYS A 75 -1.22 16.33 2.97
CA LYS A 75 -1.13 17.68 3.53
C LYS A 75 0.35 18.02 3.72
N ARG A 76 0.93 18.68 2.73
CA ARG A 76 2.24 19.31 2.88
C ARG A 76 2.09 20.59 3.70
N GLU A 77 2.23 20.50 5.01
CA GLU A 77 2.54 21.69 5.81
C GLU A 77 4.05 21.90 5.78
N VAL A 78 4.53 22.79 4.91
CA VAL A 78 5.91 23.26 4.98
C VAL A 78 5.97 24.25 6.15
N LYS A 79 6.48 23.83 7.31
CA LYS A 79 6.86 24.79 8.35
C LYS A 79 8.16 25.45 7.92
N GLU A 80 8.09 26.73 7.55
CA GLU A 80 9.29 27.57 7.47
C GLU A 80 9.89 27.65 8.88
N VAL A 81 11.12 27.14 9.03
CA VAL A 81 11.90 27.21 10.28
C VAL A 81 12.64 28.52 10.34
#